data_AF-A0AAW9XAC3-F1
#
_entry.id   AF-A0AAW9XAC3-F1
#
_cell.length_a   1.000
_cell.length_b   1.000
_cell.length_c   1.000
_cell.angle_alpha   90.00
_cell.angle_beta   90.00
_cell.angle_gamma   90.00
#
_symmetry.space_group_name_H-M   'P 1'
#
loop_
_entity.id
_entity.type
_entity.pdbx_description
1 polymer ?
#
loop_
_entity_poly.entity_id
_entity_poly.type
_entity_poly.pdbx_seq_one_letter_code
_entity_poly.pdbx_strand_id
1 'polypeptide(L)'
;LVLSLNSVNDVYAGLWQSCYTPDFNTQRWSRDLPQLPQDFFAKLTPEWQRNCALRSDYSRRQALVEIDVLVAQALGLTLEELLTIYRVQFPVMRQYEADTWYDQNGRIIFTPSKGLVGVGLPRTARKADLKNGFVFNVDSPEWTGGDCTDQAIGWDDVKHLKTGTVSVTFDDYTRSDEGERRTVTWQAPFIKPDREDDYKVCLL
;
A
#
# COMPACT_ATOMS: atom_id res chain seq x y z
N LEU A 1 -8.06 -11.26 -8.77
CA LEU A 1 -6.83 -10.49 -8.41
C LEU A 1 -6.19 -9.75 -9.60
N VAL A 2 -5.63 -10.43 -10.61
CA VAL A 2 -4.89 -9.81 -11.74
C VAL A 2 -5.73 -8.74 -12.46
N LEU A 3 -6.99 -9.05 -12.78
CA LEU A 3 -7.88 -8.11 -13.46
C LEU A 3 -8.11 -6.84 -12.62
N SER A 4 -8.38 -6.99 -11.32
CA SER A 4 -8.57 -5.90 -10.36
C SER A 4 -7.30 -5.07 -10.09
N LEU A 5 -6.10 -5.65 -10.26
CA LEU A 5 -4.84 -4.91 -10.13
C LEU A 5 -4.60 -3.97 -11.32
N ASN A 6 -4.98 -4.40 -12.53
CA ASN A 6 -4.63 -3.74 -13.78
C ASN A 6 -5.75 -2.85 -14.34
N SER A 7 -7.02 -3.19 -14.09
CA SER A 7 -8.18 -2.45 -14.61
C SER A 7 -8.46 -1.19 -13.80
N VAL A 8 -7.51 -0.24 -13.80
CA VAL A 8 -7.47 0.91 -12.89
C VAL A 8 -8.28 2.13 -13.36
N ASN A 9 -8.83 2.10 -14.57
CA ASN A 9 -9.73 3.12 -15.09
C ASN A 9 -10.75 2.50 -16.07
N ASP A 10 -11.66 3.34 -16.55
CA ASP A 10 -12.78 3.00 -17.43
C ASP A 10 -12.35 2.54 -18.83
N VAL A 11 -11.13 2.84 -19.27
CA VAL A 11 -10.56 2.31 -20.53
C VAL A 11 -10.52 0.77 -20.51
N TYR A 12 -10.41 0.16 -19.34
CA TYR A 12 -10.43 -1.30 -19.18
C TYR A 12 -11.84 -1.90 -19.10
N ALA A 13 -12.90 -1.10 -19.21
CA ALA A 13 -14.28 -1.58 -19.01
C ALA A 13 -14.65 -2.75 -19.93
N GLY A 14 -14.26 -2.69 -21.22
CA GLY A 14 -14.51 -3.77 -22.17
C GLY A 14 -13.80 -5.08 -21.79
N LEU A 15 -12.52 -5.00 -21.39
CA LEU A 15 -11.77 -6.17 -20.91
C LEU A 15 -12.39 -6.73 -19.63
N TRP A 16 -12.72 -5.85 -18.67
CA TRP A 16 -13.34 -6.23 -17.41
C TRP A 16 -14.62 -7.03 -17.63
N GLN A 17 -15.54 -6.48 -18.43
CA GLN A 17 -16.83 -7.10 -18.72
C GLN A 17 -16.66 -8.46 -19.44
N SER A 18 -15.67 -8.58 -20.32
CA SER A 18 -15.40 -9.84 -21.03
C SER A 18 -14.83 -10.96 -20.14
N CYS A 19 -14.19 -10.60 -19.02
CA CYS A 19 -13.55 -11.56 -18.11
C CYS A 19 -14.35 -11.82 -16.82
N TYR A 20 -15.29 -10.94 -16.47
CA TYR A 20 -16.05 -11.06 -15.24
C TYR A 20 -16.89 -12.34 -15.23
N THR A 21 -16.84 -13.07 -14.12
CA THR A 21 -17.78 -14.14 -13.81
C THR A 21 -18.35 -13.95 -12.40
N PRO A 22 -19.59 -14.40 -12.12
CA PRO A 22 -20.17 -14.32 -10.78
C PRO A 22 -19.34 -15.00 -9.68
N ASP A 23 -18.47 -15.96 -10.05
CA ASP A 23 -17.58 -16.65 -9.11
C ASP A 23 -16.59 -15.71 -8.44
N PHE A 24 -16.26 -14.57 -9.08
CA PHE A 24 -15.39 -13.55 -8.48
C PHE A 24 -15.94 -13.06 -7.14
N ASN A 25 -17.27 -12.99 -6.98
CA ASN A 25 -17.91 -12.54 -5.73
C ASN A 25 -17.79 -13.55 -4.59
N THR A 26 -17.38 -14.79 -4.88
CA THR A 26 -17.16 -15.84 -3.86
C THR A 26 -15.72 -15.83 -3.34
N GLN A 27 -14.79 -15.17 -4.02
CA GLN A 27 -13.39 -15.06 -3.62
C GLN A 27 -13.23 -14.26 -2.32
N ARG A 28 -12.19 -14.56 -1.55
CA ARG A 28 -11.81 -13.83 -0.34
C ARG A 28 -10.29 -13.71 -0.31
N TRP A 29 -9.81 -12.73 0.46
CA TRP A 29 -8.38 -12.68 0.79
C TRP A 29 -8.00 -13.90 1.60
N SER A 30 -6.77 -14.38 1.43
CA SER A 30 -6.24 -15.46 2.29
C SER A 30 -6.01 -14.98 3.74
N ARG A 31 -5.79 -13.67 3.92
CA ARG A 31 -5.57 -13.04 5.22
C ARG A 31 -6.78 -12.24 5.69
N ASP A 32 -7.16 -12.46 6.95
CA ASP A 32 -8.10 -11.60 7.67
C ASP A 32 -7.32 -10.51 8.40
N LEU A 33 -7.08 -9.40 7.70
CA LEU A 33 -6.39 -8.23 8.23
C LEU A 33 -7.26 -6.97 8.07
N PRO A 34 -7.26 -6.04 9.04
CA PRO A 34 -8.03 -4.79 8.96
C PRO A 34 -7.68 -3.90 7.77
N GLN A 35 -6.44 -3.97 7.27
CA GLN A 35 -5.94 -3.18 6.15
C GLN A 35 -6.44 -3.69 4.79
N LEU A 36 -7.08 -4.87 4.77
CA LEU A 36 -7.66 -5.47 3.57
C LEU A 36 -9.18 -5.28 3.57
N PRO A 37 -9.76 -4.77 2.48
CA PRO A 37 -11.21 -4.66 2.35
C PRO A 37 -11.82 -6.05 2.19
N GLN A 38 -12.38 -6.59 3.27
CA GLN A 38 -12.92 -7.95 3.32
C GLN A 38 -14.15 -8.15 2.41
N ASP A 39 -14.87 -7.07 2.13
CA ASP A 39 -16.04 -7.09 1.23
C ASP A 39 -15.71 -6.72 -0.23
N PHE A 40 -14.44 -6.54 -0.57
CA PHE A 40 -14.00 -6.12 -1.91
C PHE A 40 -14.56 -7.03 -3.02
N PHE A 41 -14.32 -8.33 -2.90
CA PHE A 41 -14.76 -9.31 -3.89
C PHE A 41 -16.28 -9.39 -3.98
N ALA A 42 -16.97 -9.37 -2.83
CA ALA A 42 -18.43 -9.42 -2.79
C ALA A 42 -19.08 -8.22 -3.50
N LYS A 43 -18.40 -7.06 -3.53
CA LYS A 43 -18.86 -5.82 -4.18
C LYS A 43 -18.48 -5.70 -5.66
N LEU A 44 -17.82 -6.69 -6.26
CA LEU A 44 -17.49 -6.65 -7.68
C LEU A 44 -18.77 -6.72 -8.53
N THR A 45 -18.76 -5.99 -9.65
CA THR A 45 -19.89 -5.89 -10.58
C THR A 45 -19.48 -6.29 -12.00
N PRO A 46 -20.41 -6.75 -12.85
CA PRO A 46 -20.11 -7.06 -14.25
C PRO A 46 -19.73 -5.80 -15.04
N GLU A 47 -20.35 -4.66 -14.77
CA GLU A 47 -19.93 -3.36 -15.31
C GLU A 47 -18.75 -2.83 -14.50
N TRP A 48 -17.73 -2.33 -15.18
CA TRP A 48 -16.58 -1.75 -14.49
C TRP A 48 -17.00 -0.52 -13.70
N GLN A 49 -16.59 -0.48 -12.44
CA GLN A 49 -16.76 0.64 -11.52
C GLN A 49 -15.44 0.90 -10.78
N ARG A 50 -15.30 2.08 -10.16
CA ARG A 50 -14.04 2.46 -9.48
C ARG A 50 -13.62 1.48 -8.37
N ASN A 51 -14.59 0.84 -7.71
CA ASN A 51 -14.41 -0.18 -6.66
C ASN A 51 -14.05 -1.58 -7.21
N CYS A 52 -14.08 -1.80 -8.52
CA CYS A 52 -13.61 -3.06 -9.13
C CYS A 52 -12.07 -3.16 -9.13
N ALA A 53 -11.37 -2.04 -8.92
CA ALA A 53 -9.92 -1.94 -8.93
C ALA A 53 -9.33 -1.90 -7.50
N LEU A 54 -8.23 -2.62 -7.30
CA LEU A 54 -7.43 -2.55 -6.08
C LEU A 54 -6.57 -1.27 -6.09
N ARG A 55 -6.81 -0.39 -5.10
CA ARG A 55 -6.22 0.95 -5.07
C ARG A 55 -5.41 1.27 -3.83
N SER A 56 -5.67 0.65 -2.69
CA SER A 56 -4.80 0.83 -1.52
C SER A 56 -3.48 0.12 -1.76
N ASP A 57 -2.38 0.72 -1.29
CA ASP A 57 -1.05 0.16 -1.48
C ASP A 57 -0.96 -1.26 -0.90
N TYR A 58 -1.55 -1.47 0.28
CA TYR A 58 -1.55 -2.76 0.95
C TYR A 58 -2.36 -3.83 0.21
N SER A 59 -3.56 -3.51 -0.29
CA SER A 59 -4.36 -4.49 -1.05
C SER A 59 -3.70 -4.88 -2.37
N ARG A 60 -3.02 -3.93 -3.03
CA ARG A 60 -2.23 -4.21 -4.23
C ARG A 60 -1.04 -5.10 -3.89
N ARG A 61 -0.32 -4.81 -2.80
CA ARG A 61 0.78 -5.62 -2.30
C ARG A 61 0.34 -7.05 -1.93
N GLN A 62 -0.77 -7.21 -1.21
CA GLN A 62 -1.33 -8.52 -0.89
C GLN A 62 -1.74 -9.30 -2.14
N ALA A 63 -2.38 -8.64 -3.11
CA ALA A 63 -2.74 -9.30 -4.36
C ALA A 63 -1.52 -9.81 -5.15
N LEU A 64 -0.39 -9.09 -5.12
CA LEU A 64 0.86 -9.58 -5.72
C LEU A 64 1.38 -10.83 -5.00
N VAL A 65 1.33 -10.86 -3.66
CA VAL A 65 1.71 -12.03 -2.87
C VAL A 65 0.84 -13.24 -3.21
N GLU A 66 -0.48 -13.07 -3.23
CA GLU A 66 -1.41 -14.17 -3.55
C GLU A 66 -1.27 -14.65 -5.00
N ILE A 67 -0.94 -13.76 -5.94
CA ILE A 67 -0.62 -14.15 -7.32
C ILE A 67 0.64 -15.01 -7.37
N ASP A 68 1.70 -14.64 -6.66
CA ASP A 68 2.93 -15.45 -6.60
C ASP A 68 2.63 -16.87 -6.08
N VAL A 69 1.79 -16.98 -5.04
CA VAL A 69 1.37 -18.28 -4.47
C VAL A 69 0.52 -19.09 -5.44
N LEU A 70 -0.46 -18.48 -6.11
CA LEU A 70 -1.29 -19.16 -7.10
C LEU A 70 -0.46 -19.67 -8.27
N VAL A 71 0.54 -18.89 -8.73
CA VAL A 71 1.47 -19.33 -9.77
C VAL A 71 2.36 -20.46 -9.28
N ALA A 72 2.88 -20.37 -8.05
CA ALA A 72 3.68 -21.44 -7.45
C ALA A 72 2.89 -22.75 -7.36
N GLN A 73 1.64 -22.71 -6.90
CA GLN A 73 0.74 -23.86 -6.86
C GLN A 73 0.47 -24.43 -8.25
N ALA A 74 0.20 -23.57 -9.24
CA ALA A 74 -0.02 -24.01 -10.63
C ALA A 74 1.21 -24.68 -11.26
N LEU A 75 2.41 -24.28 -10.84
CA LEU A 75 3.68 -24.88 -11.27
C LEU A 75 4.13 -26.07 -10.41
N GLY A 76 3.38 -26.41 -9.36
CA GLY A 76 3.73 -27.50 -8.43
C GLY A 76 4.94 -27.19 -7.54
N LEU A 77 5.25 -25.91 -7.30
CA LEU A 77 6.34 -25.50 -6.43
C LEU A 77 5.96 -25.64 -4.95
N THR A 78 6.89 -26.15 -4.16
CA THR A 78 6.81 -26.14 -2.70
C THR A 78 7.00 -24.72 -2.14
N LEU A 79 6.58 -24.52 -0.89
CA LEU A 79 6.84 -23.27 -0.17
C LEU A 79 8.35 -22.95 -0.10
N GLU A 80 9.20 -23.97 0.12
CA GLU A 80 10.66 -23.77 0.19
C GLU A 80 11.23 -23.28 -1.13
N GLU A 81 10.74 -23.80 -2.26
CA GLU A 81 11.14 -23.36 -3.60
C GLU A 81 10.66 -21.93 -3.87
N LEU A 82 9.42 -21.58 -3.54
CA LEU A 82 8.90 -20.22 -3.67
C LEU A 82 9.73 -19.22 -2.84
N LEU A 83 10.02 -19.55 -1.57
CA LEU A 83 10.88 -18.74 -0.70
C LEU A 83 12.30 -18.62 -1.27
N THR A 84 12.83 -19.69 -1.86
CA THR A 84 14.16 -19.69 -2.48
C THR A 84 14.21 -18.75 -3.68
N ILE A 85 13.21 -18.82 -4.57
CA ILE A 85 13.07 -17.90 -5.70
C ILE A 85 13.00 -16.46 -5.19
N TYR A 86 12.15 -16.19 -4.19
CA TYR A 86 12.00 -14.85 -3.62
C TYR A 86 13.32 -14.28 -3.08
N ARG A 87 14.06 -15.09 -2.30
CA ARG A 87 15.32 -14.67 -1.67
C ARG A 87 16.45 -14.47 -2.68
N VAL A 88 16.54 -15.31 -3.71
CA VAL A 88 17.66 -15.31 -4.67
C VAL A 88 17.41 -14.37 -5.85
N GLN A 89 16.21 -14.36 -6.43
CA GLN A 89 15.92 -13.61 -7.65
C GLN A 89 15.53 -12.16 -7.39
N PHE A 90 15.01 -11.85 -6.19
CA PHE A 90 14.50 -10.52 -5.87
C PHE A 90 15.15 -9.85 -4.65
N PRO A 91 16.49 -9.89 -4.48
CA PRO A 91 17.15 -9.43 -3.25
C PRO A 91 16.92 -7.93 -2.99
N VAL A 92 16.90 -7.11 -4.04
CA VAL A 92 16.69 -5.65 -3.92
C VAL A 92 15.25 -5.33 -3.54
N MET A 93 14.26 -5.95 -4.20
CA MET A 93 12.85 -5.73 -3.87
C MET A 93 12.52 -6.23 -2.47
N ARG A 94 13.10 -7.37 -2.06
CA ARG A 94 13.00 -7.89 -0.70
C ARG A 94 13.55 -6.88 0.32
N GLN A 95 14.70 -6.27 0.06
CA GLN A 95 15.26 -5.23 0.93
C GLN A 95 14.33 -4.02 1.06
N TYR A 96 13.70 -3.58 -0.04
CA TYR A 96 12.75 -2.47 0.00
C TYR A 96 11.47 -2.81 0.78
N GLU A 97 10.91 -3.98 0.52
CA GLU A 97 9.67 -4.41 1.18
C GLU A 97 9.88 -4.65 2.68
N ALA A 98 11.03 -5.21 3.08
CA ALA A 98 11.39 -5.46 4.48
C ALA A 98 11.50 -4.20 5.36
N ASP A 99 11.43 -3.01 4.77
CA ASP A 99 11.40 -1.72 5.45
C ASP A 99 10.35 -0.76 4.85
N THR A 100 9.32 -1.30 4.18
CA THR A 100 8.13 -0.53 3.77
C THR A 100 7.02 -0.68 4.80
N TRP A 101 6.50 0.46 5.26
CA TRP A 101 5.53 0.55 6.34
C TRP A 101 4.21 1.14 5.86
N TYR A 102 3.11 0.61 6.39
CA TYR A 102 1.75 0.99 6.03
C TYR A 102 0.99 1.49 7.26
N ASP A 103 0.01 2.35 7.01
CA ASP A 103 -0.97 2.77 8.01
C ASP A 103 -2.12 1.76 8.14
N GLN A 104 -3.03 1.99 9.08
CA GLN A 104 -4.20 1.12 9.30
C GLN A 104 -5.21 1.10 8.15
N ASN A 105 -5.14 2.06 7.21
CA ASN A 105 -5.96 2.08 6.01
C ASN A 105 -5.25 1.44 4.79
N GLY A 106 -4.07 0.88 4.99
CA GLY A 106 -3.29 0.22 3.96
C GLY A 106 -2.57 1.18 2.99
N ARG A 107 -2.32 2.43 3.39
CA ARG A 107 -1.49 3.40 2.65
C ARG A 107 -0.05 3.32 3.13
N ILE A 108 0.93 3.41 2.22
CA ILE A 108 2.34 3.47 2.59
C ILE A 108 2.61 4.80 3.31
N ILE A 109 3.11 4.73 4.55
CA ILE A 109 3.63 5.89 5.28
C ILE A 109 5.14 6.06 5.08
N PHE A 110 5.87 4.99 4.81
CA PHE A 110 7.31 5.06 4.54
C PHE A 110 7.75 3.90 3.64
N THR A 111 8.63 4.18 2.68
CA THR A 111 9.34 3.16 1.90
C THR A 111 10.73 3.64 1.50
N PRO A 112 11.77 2.77 1.53
CA PRO A 112 13.08 3.09 0.96
C PRO A 112 13.15 2.84 -0.56
N SER A 113 12.06 2.35 -1.18
CA SER A 113 12.03 1.96 -2.59
C SER A 113 12.35 3.13 -3.51
N LYS A 114 13.33 2.93 -4.40
CA LYS A 114 13.68 3.90 -5.44
C LYS A 114 12.64 3.98 -6.57
N GLY A 115 11.74 3.00 -6.66
CA GLY A 115 10.62 3.03 -7.60
C GLY A 115 9.40 3.79 -7.09
N LEU A 116 9.38 4.18 -5.81
CA LEU A 116 8.26 4.86 -5.15
C LEU A 116 8.71 6.18 -4.51
N VAL A 117 9.60 6.91 -5.19
CA VAL A 117 10.08 8.22 -4.71
C VAL A 117 8.89 9.17 -4.54
N GLY A 118 8.80 9.79 -3.36
CA GLY A 118 7.70 10.71 -3.01
C GLY A 118 6.47 10.04 -2.40
N VAL A 119 6.44 8.70 -2.29
CA VAL A 119 5.40 7.99 -1.56
C VAL A 119 5.77 7.91 -0.08
N GLY A 120 4.88 8.38 0.79
CA GLY A 120 5.11 8.42 2.24
C GLY A 120 5.99 9.57 2.68
N LEU A 121 6.37 9.55 3.96
CA LEU A 121 7.32 10.46 4.57
C LEU A 121 8.75 10.10 4.13
N PRO A 122 9.68 11.09 4.07
CA PRO A 122 11.10 10.78 3.98
C PRO A 122 11.57 10.04 5.24
N ARG A 123 12.68 9.29 5.17
CA ARG A 123 13.25 8.61 6.35
C ARG A 123 13.47 9.60 7.50
N THR A 124 14.22 10.65 7.21
CA THR A 124 14.52 11.74 8.15
C THR A 124 13.85 13.02 7.66
N ALA A 125 13.37 13.84 8.59
CA ALA A 125 12.77 15.13 8.29
C ALA A 125 13.65 15.98 7.35
N ARG A 126 13.04 16.61 6.34
CA ARG A 126 13.74 17.47 5.38
C ARG A 126 13.24 18.89 5.53
N LYS A 127 14.11 19.81 5.99
CA LYS A 127 13.80 21.25 6.06
C LYS A 127 13.43 21.86 4.70
N ALA A 128 13.85 21.24 3.60
CA ALA A 128 13.46 21.66 2.25
C ALA A 128 11.96 21.48 1.99
N ASP A 129 11.29 20.51 2.63
CA ASP A 129 9.86 20.27 2.44
C ASP A 129 9.05 21.48 2.90
N LEU A 130 9.43 22.10 4.04
CA LEU A 130 8.83 23.35 4.53
C LEU A 130 8.99 24.50 3.53
N LYS A 131 10.18 24.64 2.94
CA LYS A 131 10.45 25.67 1.92
C LYS A 131 9.62 25.45 0.65
N ASN A 132 9.23 24.21 0.39
CA ASN A 132 8.37 23.81 -0.73
C ASN A 132 6.87 23.84 -0.36
N GLY A 133 6.50 24.46 0.78
CA GLY A 133 5.11 24.64 1.17
C GLY A 133 4.44 23.41 1.78
N PHE A 134 5.20 22.38 2.17
CA PHE A 134 4.67 21.22 2.88
C PHE A 134 4.36 21.62 4.32
N VAL A 135 3.17 21.26 4.78
CA VAL A 135 2.71 21.48 6.16
C VAL A 135 2.42 20.14 6.78
N PHE A 136 3.03 19.85 7.92
CA PHE A 136 2.89 18.58 8.62
C PHE A 136 2.05 18.76 9.89
N ASN A 137 1.34 17.71 10.28
CA ASN A 137 0.64 17.65 11.56
C ASN A 137 0.72 16.25 12.15
N VAL A 138 0.86 16.16 13.47
CA VAL A 138 0.79 14.91 14.23
C VAL A 138 -0.25 15.09 15.33
N ASP A 139 -1.34 14.35 15.22
CA ASP A 139 -2.38 14.30 16.23
C ASP A 139 -2.29 12.96 16.96
N SER A 140 -1.53 12.92 18.04
CA SER A 140 -1.36 11.74 18.88
C SER A 140 -0.98 12.14 20.31
N PRO A 141 -1.54 11.48 21.35
CA PRO A 141 -1.11 11.70 22.73
C PRO A 141 0.34 11.27 23.00
N GLU A 142 0.94 10.46 22.12
CA GLU A 142 2.33 10.01 22.23
C GLU A 142 3.31 11.01 21.59
N TRP A 143 2.82 12.02 20.88
CA TRP A 143 3.66 13.01 20.22
C TRP A 143 4.30 13.96 21.24
N THR A 144 5.63 14.01 21.22
CA THR A 144 6.45 14.85 22.12
C THR A 144 7.21 15.94 21.39
N GLY A 145 7.07 16.03 20.06
CA GLY A 145 7.79 17.03 19.25
C GLY A 145 7.23 18.45 19.35
N GLY A 146 6.10 18.66 20.06
CA GLY A 146 5.50 19.96 20.26
C GLY A 146 4.60 20.40 19.09
N ASP A 147 4.42 21.71 18.94
CA ASP A 147 3.66 22.29 17.83
C ASP A 147 4.36 22.00 16.49
N CYS A 148 3.59 21.50 15.52
CA CYS A 148 4.08 21.15 14.19
C CYS A 148 4.15 22.36 13.25
N THR A 149 3.70 23.55 13.67
CA THR A 149 3.85 24.80 12.91
C THR A 149 5.33 25.02 12.60
N ASP A 150 5.70 24.92 11.32
CA ASP A 150 7.09 24.99 10.81
C ASP A 150 8.03 23.83 11.19
N GLN A 151 7.49 22.66 11.52
CA GLN A 151 8.29 21.46 11.76
C GLN A 151 8.24 20.50 10.58
N ALA A 152 9.42 20.16 10.04
CA ALA A 152 9.54 19.06 9.09
C ALA A 152 9.46 17.74 9.84
N ILE A 153 8.75 16.76 9.28
CA ILE A 153 8.54 15.45 9.91
C ILE A 153 9.01 14.35 8.97
N GLY A 154 9.83 13.43 9.49
CA GLY A 154 10.24 12.21 8.83
C GLY A 154 9.65 10.98 9.50
N TRP A 155 9.82 9.84 8.85
CA TRP A 155 9.42 8.53 9.36
C TRP A 155 10.02 8.22 10.73
N ASP A 156 11.32 8.53 10.93
CA ASP A 156 12.00 8.25 12.19
C ASP A 156 11.37 8.99 13.39
N ASP A 157 10.71 10.13 13.13
CA ASP A 157 10.05 10.94 14.15
C ASP A 157 8.70 10.35 14.58
N VAL A 158 8.01 9.59 13.72
CA VAL A 158 6.62 9.13 13.98
C VAL A 158 6.45 7.61 14.05
N LYS A 159 7.45 6.81 13.67
CA LYS A 159 7.35 5.34 13.63
C LYS A 159 6.95 4.66 14.95
N HIS A 160 7.13 5.35 16.06
CA HIS A 160 6.86 4.82 17.39
C HIS A 160 5.39 4.91 17.79
N LEU A 161 4.60 5.80 17.16
CA LEU A 161 3.22 6.09 17.52
C LEU A 161 2.34 4.82 17.48
N LYS A 162 1.56 4.60 18.53
CA LYS A 162 0.59 3.50 18.64
C LYS A 162 -0.85 3.91 18.38
N THR A 163 -1.14 5.21 18.45
CA THR A 163 -2.45 5.76 18.09
C THR A 163 -2.31 7.14 17.43
N GLY A 164 -3.43 7.65 16.91
CA GLY A 164 -3.50 8.98 16.30
C GLY A 164 -3.16 9.00 14.82
N THR A 165 -2.98 10.20 14.29
CA THR A 165 -2.74 10.44 12.86
C THR A 165 -1.51 11.29 12.60
N VAL A 166 -0.89 11.04 11.45
CA VAL A 166 0.13 11.90 10.87
C VAL A 166 -0.41 12.39 9.54
N SER A 167 -0.28 13.68 9.24
CA SER A 167 -0.70 14.21 7.94
C SER A 167 0.33 15.16 7.35
N VAL A 168 0.33 15.23 6.02
CA VAL A 168 1.09 16.19 5.25
C VAL A 168 0.18 16.84 4.22
N THR A 169 0.27 18.16 4.13
CA THR A 169 -0.45 18.97 3.14
C THR A 169 0.56 19.64 2.21
N PHE A 170 0.36 19.51 0.90
CA PHE A 170 1.28 20.02 -0.12
C PHE A 170 0.53 20.38 -1.41
N ASP A 171 1.19 21.08 -2.32
CA ASP A 171 0.65 21.40 -3.64
C ASP A 171 1.00 20.28 -4.62
N ASP A 172 -0.03 19.65 -5.19
CA ASP A 172 0.09 18.51 -6.09
C ASP A 172 -0.07 18.96 -7.55
N TYR A 173 1.03 18.89 -8.30
CA TYR A 173 1.10 19.26 -9.72
C TYR A 173 0.99 18.06 -10.67
N THR A 174 0.58 16.87 -10.17
CA THR A 174 0.53 15.64 -10.99
C THR A 174 -0.48 15.67 -12.14
N ARG A 175 -1.48 16.56 -12.08
CA ARG A 175 -2.56 16.64 -13.09
C ARG A 175 -2.54 17.92 -13.93
N SER A 176 -1.97 19.01 -13.42
CA SER A 176 -1.93 20.31 -14.08
C SER A 176 -0.85 21.19 -13.45
N ASP A 177 -0.44 22.24 -14.19
CA ASP A 177 0.53 23.23 -13.73
C ASP A 177 -0.03 24.18 -12.65
N GLU A 178 -1.35 24.23 -12.47
CA GLU A 178 -2.00 25.13 -11.49
C GLU A 178 -1.86 24.67 -10.03
N GLY A 179 -1.50 23.39 -9.79
CA GLY A 179 -1.30 22.82 -8.46
C GLY A 179 -2.60 22.68 -7.65
N GLU A 180 -2.89 21.48 -7.16
CA GLU A 180 -4.03 21.25 -6.26
C GLU A 180 -3.53 21.06 -4.81
N ARG A 181 -4.03 21.87 -3.87
CA ARG A 181 -3.70 21.68 -2.45
C ARG A 181 -4.31 20.37 -1.96
N ARG A 182 -3.48 19.42 -1.56
CA ARG A 182 -3.92 18.09 -1.09
C ARG A 182 -3.35 17.76 0.27
N THR A 183 -4.14 17.00 1.04
CA THR A 183 -3.73 16.43 2.33
C THR A 183 -3.72 14.91 2.26
N VAL A 184 -2.62 14.33 2.72
CA VAL A 184 -2.43 12.89 2.90
C VAL A 184 -2.36 12.64 4.40
N THR A 185 -3.23 11.77 4.90
CA THR A 185 -3.28 11.38 6.32
C THR A 185 -3.02 9.88 6.45
N TRP A 186 -2.25 9.51 7.47
CA TRP A 186 -1.94 8.13 7.84
C TRP A 186 -2.37 7.86 9.28
N GLN A 187 -2.99 6.70 9.50
CA GLN A 187 -3.48 6.24 10.80
C GLN A 187 -2.49 5.27 11.46
N ALA A 188 -2.02 5.62 12.67
CA ALA A 188 -1.23 4.73 13.52
C ALA A 188 -2.12 3.68 14.23
N PRO A 189 -1.57 2.52 14.68
CA PRO A 189 -0.16 2.12 14.60
C PRO A 189 0.25 1.75 13.18
N PHE A 190 1.54 1.85 12.86
CA PHE A 190 2.05 1.47 11.54
C PHE A 190 2.45 0.00 11.51
N ILE A 191 2.15 -0.66 10.40
CA ILE A 191 2.42 -2.08 10.21
C ILE A 191 3.53 -2.29 9.19
N LYS A 192 4.31 -3.34 9.39
CA LYS A 192 5.32 -3.82 8.45
C LYS A 192 5.02 -5.28 8.13
N PRO A 193 4.52 -5.59 6.92
CA PRO A 193 4.21 -6.96 6.56
C PRO A 193 5.49 -7.78 6.31
N ASP A 194 5.39 -9.09 6.48
CA ASP A 194 6.44 -10.04 6.17
C ASP A 194 5.98 -10.96 5.04
N ARG A 195 6.52 -10.75 3.83
CA ARG A 195 6.16 -11.53 2.65
C ARG A 195 6.41 -13.03 2.82
N GLU A 196 7.45 -13.43 3.55
CA GLU A 196 7.74 -14.85 3.75
C GLU A 196 6.71 -15.49 4.69
N ASP A 197 6.19 -14.74 5.67
CA ASP A 197 5.03 -15.14 6.47
C ASP A 197 3.76 -15.20 5.62
N ASP A 198 3.53 -14.19 4.78
CA ASP A 198 2.35 -14.16 3.92
C ASP A 198 2.32 -15.34 2.94
N TYR A 199 3.46 -15.73 2.35
CA TYR A 199 3.52 -16.93 1.51
C TYR A 199 3.14 -18.18 2.28
N LYS A 200 3.52 -18.33 3.55
CA LYS A 200 3.14 -19.47 4.38
C LYS A 200 1.62 -19.51 4.60
N VAL A 201 1.04 -18.37 4.94
CA VAL A 201 -0.40 -18.28 5.23
C VAL A 201 -1.24 -18.50 3.98
N CYS A 202 -0.83 -17.98 2.82
CA CYS A 202 -1.60 -18.10 1.58
C CYS A 202 -1.53 -19.51 0.94
N LEU A 203 -0.48 -20.28 1.23
CA LEU A 203 -0.22 -21.57 0.58
C LEU A 203 -0.82 -22.76 1.37
N LEU A 204 -1.25 -22.51 2.62
CA LEU A 204 -1.97 -23.43 3.50
C LEU A 204 -3.49 -23.26 3.39
#